data_AF-A0A939AK32-F1
#
_entry.id   AF-A0A939AK32-F1
#
_cell.length_a   1.000
_cell.length_b   1.000
_cell.length_c   1.000
_cell.angle_alpha   90.00
_cell.angle_beta   90.00
_cell.angle_gamma   90.00
#
_symmetry.space_group_name_H-M   'P 1'
#
loop_
_entity.id
_entity.type
_entity.pdbx_description
1 polymer ?
#
loop_
_entity_poly.entity_id
_entity_poly.type
_entity_poly.pdbx_seq_one_letter_code
_entity_poly.pdbx_strand_id
1 'polypeptide(L)'
;MNKQGRSQLALGVLLILLGAWFLLDRTVPAFHGFFEQYTEWPINLLLIGGVIFILGLVLGSPGLSVPAAIVAGIGGIFYYQETTGNYESWSYMWALIPGFVGLGSVLAGLLGDNTAHNLKRGMN
;
A
#
# COMPACT_ATOMS: atom_id res chain seq x y z
N MET A 1 -17.13 -22.36 3.37
CA MET A 1 -16.56 -21.66 2.19
C MET A 1 -15.06 -21.89 2.14
N ASN A 2 -14.54 -22.37 1.01
CA ASN A 2 -13.10 -22.57 0.82
C ASN A 2 -12.35 -21.24 0.92
N LYS A 3 -11.16 -21.27 1.54
CA LYS A 3 -10.29 -20.09 1.72
C LYS A 3 -9.98 -19.37 0.40
N GLN A 4 -9.89 -20.13 -0.70
CA GLN A 4 -9.66 -19.62 -2.05
C GLN A 4 -10.82 -18.73 -2.56
N GLY A 5 -12.07 -19.11 -2.31
CA GLY A 5 -13.24 -18.36 -2.77
C GLY A 5 -13.37 -16.98 -2.10
N ARG A 6 -12.98 -16.86 -0.81
CA ARG A 6 -12.94 -15.58 -0.11
C ARG A 6 -11.88 -14.62 -0.65
N SER A 7 -10.70 -15.15 -0.99
CA SER A 7 -9.60 -14.34 -1.56
C SER A 7 -9.96 -13.83 -2.96
N GLN A 8 -10.55 -14.67 -3.82
CA GLN A 8 -10.99 -14.26 -5.15
C GLN A 8 -12.11 -13.20 -5.09
N LEU A 9 -13.06 -13.34 -4.16
CA LEU A 9 -14.09 -12.32 -3.94
C LEU A 9 -13.49 -11.01 -3.44
N ALA A 10 -12.55 -11.05 -2.48
CA ALA A 10 -11.88 -9.85 -1.99
C ALA A 10 -11.11 -9.11 -3.09
N LEU A 11 -10.38 -9.87 -3.92
CA LEU A 11 -9.68 -9.31 -5.08
C LEU A 11 -10.66 -8.71 -6.10
N GLY A 12 -11.76 -9.40 -6.40
CA GLY A 12 -12.79 -8.91 -7.31
C GLY A 12 -13.43 -7.61 -6.82
N VAL A 13 -13.82 -7.55 -5.55
CA VAL A 13 -14.38 -6.33 -4.93
C VAL A 13 -13.36 -5.19 -4.98
N LEU A 14 -12.10 -5.46 -4.69
CA LEU A 14 -11.06 -4.44 -4.78
C LEU A 14 -10.91 -3.89 -6.21
N LEU A 15 -10.85 -4.77 -7.21
CA LEU A 15 -10.77 -4.35 -8.62
C LEU A 15 -11.97 -3.49 -9.02
N ILE A 16 -13.16 -3.81 -8.52
CA ILE A 16 -14.36 -2.99 -8.73
C ILE A 16 -14.21 -1.63 -8.06
N LEU A 17 -13.74 -1.56 -6.81
CA LEU A 17 -13.53 -0.29 -6.10
C LEU A 17 -12.47 0.57 -6.79
N LEU A 18 -11.37 -0.02 -7.25
CA LEU A 18 -10.33 0.67 -8.04
C LEU A 18 -10.87 1.16 -9.39
N GLY A 19 -11.67 0.35 -10.08
CA GLY A 19 -12.32 0.76 -11.32
C GLY A 19 -13.31 1.91 -11.11
N ALA A 20 -14.12 1.83 -10.05
CA ALA A 20 -15.05 2.90 -9.67
C ALA A 20 -14.31 4.20 -9.32
N TRP A 21 -13.20 4.10 -8.60
CA TRP A 21 -12.33 5.23 -8.32
C TRP A 21 -11.82 5.90 -9.58
N PHE A 22 -11.24 5.12 -10.51
CA PHE A 22 -10.71 5.66 -11.76
C PHE A 22 -11.79 6.29 -12.64
N LEU A 23 -12.99 5.73 -12.64
CA LEU A 23 -14.15 6.32 -13.30
C LEU A 23 -14.56 7.65 -12.67
N LEU A 24 -14.61 7.74 -11.33
CA LEU A 24 -14.94 8.98 -10.63
C LEU A 24 -13.89 10.07 -10.87
N ASP A 25 -12.61 9.70 -10.83
CA ASP A 25 -11.50 10.60 -11.14
C ASP A 25 -11.59 11.18 -12.56
N ARG A 26 -11.99 10.36 -13.54
CA ARG A 26 -12.16 10.84 -14.93
C ARG A 26 -13.44 11.66 -15.16
N THR A 27 -14.52 11.36 -14.43
CA THR A 27 -15.85 11.89 -14.73
C THR A 27 -16.27 13.08 -13.86
N VAL A 28 -15.72 13.20 -12.65
CA VAL A 28 -16.11 14.21 -11.67
C VAL A 28 -14.93 15.16 -11.41
N PRO A 29 -14.92 16.39 -11.97
CA PRO A 29 -13.80 17.33 -11.82
C PRO A 29 -13.49 17.70 -10.36
N ALA A 30 -14.51 17.76 -9.50
CA ALA A 30 -14.34 18.02 -8.08
C ALA A 30 -13.66 16.86 -7.33
N PHE A 31 -13.87 15.61 -7.78
CA PHE A 31 -13.19 14.45 -7.23
C PHE A 31 -11.73 14.44 -7.70
N HIS A 32 -11.51 14.73 -8.98
CA HIS A 32 -10.19 14.83 -9.57
C HIS A 32 -9.31 15.87 -8.85
N GLY A 33 -9.78 17.12 -8.72
CA GLY A 33 -8.97 18.18 -8.10
C GLY A 33 -8.64 17.94 -6.62
N PHE A 34 -9.39 17.09 -5.91
CA PHE A 34 -9.04 16.68 -4.56
C PHE A 34 -7.92 15.64 -4.54
N PHE A 35 -7.95 14.69 -5.47
CA PHE A 35 -6.99 13.58 -5.54
C PHE A 35 -5.73 13.87 -6.35
N GLU A 36 -5.76 14.86 -7.22
CA GLU A 36 -4.66 15.26 -8.11
C GLU A 36 -3.32 15.32 -7.36
N GLN A 37 -3.27 16.07 -6.25
CA GLN A 37 -2.08 16.20 -5.38
C GLN A 37 -1.52 14.88 -4.85
N TYR A 38 -2.37 13.85 -4.71
CA TYR A 38 -1.98 12.53 -4.19
C TYR A 38 -1.67 11.52 -5.30
N THR A 39 -2.17 11.76 -6.52
CA THR A 39 -1.88 10.97 -7.73
C THR A 39 -0.68 11.50 -8.51
N GLU A 40 -0.18 12.68 -8.18
CA GLU A 40 1.07 13.20 -8.70
C GLU A 40 2.27 12.40 -8.20
N TRP A 41 3.25 12.23 -9.09
CA TRP A 41 4.54 11.70 -8.69
C TRP A 41 5.27 12.75 -7.83
N PRO A 42 5.90 12.37 -6.71
CA PRO A 42 6.15 11.01 -6.20
C PRO A 42 5.15 10.52 -5.15
N ILE A 43 4.17 11.34 -4.78
CA ILE A 43 3.19 11.06 -3.72
C ILE A 43 2.33 9.84 -4.06
N ASN A 44 2.08 9.60 -5.34
CA ASN A 44 1.38 8.42 -5.83
C ASN A 44 1.99 7.08 -5.37
N LEU A 45 3.30 7.02 -5.14
CA LEU A 45 3.96 5.81 -4.61
C LEU A 45 3.55 5.53 -3.17
N LEU A 46 3.36 6.55 -2.33
CA LEU A 46 2.83 6.38 -0.97
C LEU A 46 1.40 5.81 -1.02
N LEU A 47 0.57 6.31 -1.94
CA LEU A 47 -0.78 5.81 -2.16
C LEU A 47 -0.77 4.33 -2.58
N ILE A 48 0.06 3.96 -3.56
CA ILE A 48 0.21 2.57 -4.02
C ILE A 48 0.69 1.66 -2.88
N GLY A 49 1.71 2.09 -2.12
CA GLY A 49 2.19 1.35 -0.95
C GLY A 49 1.09 1.13 0.09
N GLY A 50 0.29 2.16 0.37
CA GLY A 50 -0.88 2.07 1.25
C GLY A 50 -1.94 1.09 0.74
N VAL A 51 -2.26 1.11 -0.55
CA VAL A 51 -3.20 0.15 -1.16
C VAL A 51 -2.70 -1.29 -1.02
N ILE A 52 -1.40 -1.55 -1.29
CA ILE A 52 -0.80 -2.88 -1.12
C ILE A 52 -0.86 -3.32 0.35
N PHE A 53 -0.65 -2.42 1.30
CA PHE A 53 -0.75 -2.72 2.72
C PHE A 53 -2.18 -3.09 3.14
N ILE A 54 -3.17 -2.29 2.74
CA ILE A 54 -4.60 -2.56 2.98
C ILE A 54 -4.99 -3.89 2.35
N LEU A 55 -4.47 -4.21 1.16
CA LEU A 55 -4.66 -5.51 0.54
C LEU A 55 -4.09 -6.66 1.37
N GLY A 56 -2.88 -6.50 1.91
CA GLY A 56 -2.30 -7.44 2.86
C GLY A 56 -3.22 -7.75 4.02
N LEU A 57 -3.82 -6.70 4.60
CA LEU A 57 -4.78 -6.82 5.71
C LEU A 57 -6.07 -7.53 5.30
N VAL A 58 -6.69 -7.11 4.19
CA VAL A 58 -7.99 -7.66 3.73
C VAL A 58 -7.87 -9.10 3.27
N LEU A 59 -6.78 -9.46 2.56
CA LEU A 59 -6.54 -10.82 2.10
C LEU A 59 -5.99 -11.73 3.20
N GLY A 60 -5.65 -11.18 4.38
CA GLY A 60 -5.00 -11.94 5.44
C GLY A 60 -3.64 -12.48 5.00
N SER A 61 -2.91 -11.69 4.20
CA SER A 61 -1.56 -11.98 3.71
C SER A 61 -0.57 -10.97 4.29
N PRO A 62 -0.08 -11.19 5.53
CA PRO A 62 0.88 -10.30 6.16
C PRO A 62 2.16 -10.09 5.34
N GLY A 63 2.52 -11.06 4.48
CA GLY A 63 3.67 -10.95 3.58
C GLY A 63 3.61 -9.79 2.59
N LEU A 64 2.42 -9.23 2.31
CA LEU A 64 2.28 -8.01 1.49
C LEU A 64 2.78 -6.73 2.20
N SER A 65 3.06 -6.80 3.50
CA SER A 65 3.64 -5.67 4.25
C SER A 65 5.05 -5.31 3.77
N VAL A 66 5.82 -6.30 3.28
CA VAL A 66 7.17 -6.07 2.73
C VAL A 66 7.13 -5.24 1.44
N PRO A 67 6.45 -5.66 0.36
CA PRO A 67 6.36 -4.85 -0.84
C PRO A 67 5.65 -3.51 -0.59
N ALA A 68 4.66 -3.44 0.32
CA ALA A 68 4.05 -2.18 0.71
C ALA A 68 5.06 -1.19 1.32
N ALA A 69 5.89 -1.65 2.26
CA ALA A 69 6.90 -0.83 2.92
C ALA A 69 7.99 -0.35 1.94
N ILE A 70 8.40 -1.20 0.99
CA ILE A 70 9.37 -0.81 -0.05
C ILE A 70 8.79 0.31 -0.92
N VAL A 71 7.58 0.13 -1.45
CA VAL A 71 6.96 1.11 -2.36
C VAL A 71 6.70 2.44 -1.65
N ALA A 72 6.15 2.40 -0.44
CA ALA A 72 5.95 3.61 0.37
C ALA A 72 7.28 4.29 0.75
N GLY A 73 8.31 3.51 1.09
CA GLY A 73 9.64 4.01 1.42
C GLY A 73 10.33 4.70 0.24
N ILE A 74 10.27 4.10 -0.95
CA ILE A 74 10.78 4.72 -2.19
C ILE A 74 9.99 6.01 -2.51
N GLY A 75 8.66 6.00 -2.34
CA GLY A 75 7.85 7.20 -2.46
C GLY A 75 8.32 8.32 -1.53
N GLY A 76 8.68 7.99 -0.28
CA GLY A 76 9.28 8.93 0.66
C GLY A 76 10.65 9.47 0.23
N ILE A 77 11.51 8.61 -0.34
CA ILE A 77 12.81 9.05 -0.90
C ILE A 77 12.59 10.06 -2.02
N PHE A 78 11.73 9.73 -2.99
CA PHE A 78 11.47 10.63 -4.11
C PHE A 78 10.74 11.90 -3.68
N TYR A 79 9.83 11.82 -2.71
CA TYR A 79 9.20 13.01 -2.13
C TYR A 79 10.24 13.95 -1.51
N TYR A 80 11.20 13.40 -0.77
CA TYR A 80 12.31 14.18 -0.25
C TYR A 80 13.16 14.80 -1.38
N GLN A 81 13.46 14.05 -2.43
CA GLN A 81 14.27 14.54 -3.55
C GLN A 81 13.59 15.66 -4.33
N GLU A 82 12.30 15.52 -4.63
CA GLU A 82 11.53 16.54 -5.34
C GLU A 82 11.34 17.81 -4.52
N THR A 83 11.15 17.68 -3.21
CA THR A 83 10.99 18.85 -2.34
C THR A 83 12.29 19.59 -2.06
N THR A 84 13.43 18.90 -2.06
CA THR A 84 14.74 19.49 -1.73
C THR A 84 15.63 19.77 -2.94
N GLY A 85 15.30 19.21 -4.11
CA GLY A 85 16.15 19.24 -5.30
C GLY A 85 17.44 18.43 -5.17
N ASN A 86 17.62 17.65 -4.10
CA ASN A 86 18.84 16.90 -3.83
C ASN A 86 18.82 15.51 -4.49
N TYR A 87 18.93 15.47 -5.82
CA TYR A 87 18.95 14.22 -6.58
C TYR A 87 20.23 13.39 -6.35
N GLU A 88 21.33 14.04 -5.95
CA GLU A 88 22.60 13.35 -5.61
C GLU A 88 22.45 12.42 -4.40
N SER A 89 21.45 12.68 -3.55
CA SER A 89 21.11 11.81 -2.42
C SER A 89 20.81 10.37 -2.84
N TRP A 90 20.44 10.14 -4.12
CA TRP A 90 20.26 8.80 -4.65
C TRP A 90 21.50 7.92 -4.47
N SER A 91 22.71 8.49 -4.49
CA SER A 91 23.96 7.75 -4.30
C SER A 91 24.03 6.93 -3.01
N TYR A 92 23.30 7.34 -1.97
CA TYR A 92 23.24 6.64 -0.68
C TYR A 92 21.83 6.24 -0.23
N MET A 93 20.77 6.95 -0.64
CA MET A 93 19.40 6.67 -0.17
C MET A 93 18.84 5.33 -0.65
N TRP A 94 19.31 4.77 -1.76
CA TRP A 94 18.90 3.43 -2.20
C TRP A 94 19.25 2.35 -1.16
N ALA A 95 20.29 2.57 -0.34
CA ALA A 95 20.68 1.65 0.74
C ALA A 95 19.65 1.59 1.89
N LEU A 96 18.65 2.47 1.89
CA LEU A 96 17.51 2.39 2.82
C LEU A 96 16.50 1.30 2.43
N ILE A 97 16.53 0.81 1.18
CA ILE A 97 15.58 -0.22 0.70
C ILE A 97 15.63 -1.50 1.55
N PRO A 98 16.80 -2.07 1.89
CA PRO A 98 16.89 -3.16 2.87
C PRO A 98 16.28 -2.83 4.24
N GLY A 99 16.38 -1.57 4.69
CA GLY A 99 15.72 -1.10 5.91
C GLY A 99 14.19 -1.13 5.80
N PHE A 100 13.64 -0.74 4.64
CA PHE A 100 12.20 -0.85 4.36
C PHE A 100 11.74 -2.31 4.31
N VAL A 101 12.56 -3.23 3.79
CA VAL A 101 12.31 -4.67 3.87
C VAL A 101 12.22 -5.13 5.31
N GLY A 102 13.14 -4.69 6.17
CA GLY A 102 13.13 -4.97 7.61
C GLY A 102 11.86 -4.45 8.29
N LEU A 103 11.48 -3.19 8.04
CA LEU A 103 10.23 -2.60 8.55
C LEU A 103 9.00 -3.39 8.10
N GLY A 104 8.92 -3.72 6.81
CA GLY A 104 7.84 -4.54 6.27
C GLY A 104 7.79 -5.94 6.86
N SER A 105 8.94 -6.53 7.20
CA SER A 105 9.02 -7.84 7.85
C SER A 105 8.55 -7.79 9.30
N VAL A 106 8.88 -6.73 10.04
CA VAL A 106 8.36 -6.48 11.40
C VAL A 106 6.84 -6.30 11.36
N LEU A 107 6.33 -5.50 10.42
CA LEU A 107 4.89 -5.34 10.20
C LEU A 107 4.24 -6.69 9.87
N ALA A 108 4.82 -7.48 8.98
CA ALA A 108 4.31 -8.80 8.63
C ALA A 108 4.25 -9.73 9.86
N GLY A 109 5.25 -9.71 10.73
CA GLY A 109 5.25 -10.48 11.98
C GLY A 109 4.13 -10.05 12.94
N LEU A 110 4.00 -8.73 13.19
CA LEU A 110 2.95 -8.18 14.06
C LEU A 110 1.53 -8.52 13.57
N LEU A 111 1.32 -8.44 12.26
CA LEU A 111 0.04 -8.75 11.61
C LEU A 111 -0.23 -10.26 11.55
N GLY A 112 0.81 -11.06 11.35
CA GLY A 112 0.74 -12.51 11.23
C GLY A 112 0.43 -13.24 12.54
N ASP A 113 0.98 -12.77 13.66
CA ASP A 113 0.78 -13.42 14.96
C ASP A 113 -0.62 -13.18 15.55
N ASN A 114 -1.33 -12.12 15.16
CA ASN A 114 -2.56 -11.69 15.84
C ASN A 114 -3.84 -11.71 15.00
N THR A 115 -3.79 -11.60 13.66
CA THR A 115 -5.03 -11.25 12.92
C THR A 115 -5.97 -12.45 12.72
N ALA A 116 -5.44 -13.63 12.36
CA ALA A 116 -6.26 -14.81 12.09
C ALA A 116 -6.84 -15.45 13.37
N HIS A 117 -6.16 -15.31 14.51
CA HIS A 117 -6.58 -15.90 15.78
C HIS A 117 -7.64 -15.04 16.50
N ASN A 118 -7.52 -13.71 16.45
CA ASN A 118 -8.46 -12.80 17.14
C ASN A 118 -9.80 -12.65 16.40
N LEU A 119 -9.84 -12.68 15.06
CA LEU A 119 -11.10 -12.67 14.30
C LEU A 119 -11.96 -13.92 14.55
N LYS A 120 -11.33 -15.08 14.82
CA LYS A 120 -12.04 -16.31 15.20
C LYS A 120 -12.64 -16.24 16.61
N ARG A 121 -12.05 -15.44 17.50
CA ARG A 121 -12.49 -15.31 18.89
C ARG A 121 -13.58 -14.24 19.07
N GLY A 122 -13.70 -13.28 18.15
CA GLY A 122 -14.81 -12.32 18.13
C GLY A 122 -16.11 -12.86 17.49
N MET A 123 -16.06 -14.05 16.88
CA MET A 123 -17.20 -14.69 16.19
C MET A 123 -17.73 -15.95 16.90
N ASN A 124 -17.24 -16.26 18.10
CA ASN A 124 -17.63 -17.43 18.90
C ASN A 124 -17.84 -17.01 20.36
#